data_AF-A0A7M3P3R9-F1
#
_entry.id   AF-A0A7M3P3R9-F1
#
_cell.length_a   1.000
_cell.length_b   1.000
_cell.length_c   1.000
_cell.angle_alpha   90.00
_cell.angle_beta   90.00
_cell.angle_gamma   90.00
#
_symmetry.space_group_name_H-M   'P 1'
#
loop_
_entity.id
_entity.type
_entity.pdbx_description
1 polymer ?
#
loop_
_entity_poly.entity_id
_entity_poly.type
_entity_poly.pdbx_seq_one_letter_code
_entity_poly.pdbx_strand_id
1 'polypeptide(L)'
;MPEELRALGRSLDARDAADGAETMVERVLGQILAEQMPVPVAEPPRAAQRLRAVRRWARVRRRSLTAALCGLLTVLVLTPPVRAAVFDWFGFAGVEVRYDPSAVPSPGAEVPGCGRSVSLAQAERRAGFEPLVPKELGVPDAVAVTDEPRGRFLMSLCWREDGRTIRLDERLASLDVGFAKSVREPPEWISLAPDASNSTAADTALWFARPHLLTFWLVDASGEHFTREERTAGPTLLWTHNTEGESVALRLEGVASKERALAIARSVERASEAASK
;
A
#
# COMPACT_ATOMS: atom_id res chain seq x y z
N MET A 1 52.03 -72.95 18.66
CA MET A 1 51.93 -71.53 19.03
C MET A 1 50.86 -71.17 20.07
N PRO A 2 49.86 -72.02 20.44
CA PRO A 2 49.02 -71.79 21.62
C PRO A 2 49.63 -72.32 22.93
N GLU A 3 50.44 -73.38 22.83
CA GLU A 3 51.03 -74.11 23.95
C GLU A 3 52.08 -73.28 24.73
N GLU A 4 52.91 -72.52 24.02
CA GLU A 4 53.94 -71.66 24.62
C GLU A 4 53.33 -70.53 25.46
N LEU A 5 52.21 -69.95 25.01
CA LEU A 5 51.48 -68.93 25.76
C LEU A 5 50.80 -69.51 27.01
N ARG A 6 50.31 -70.76 26.94
CA ARG A 6 49.77 -71.47 28.12
C ARG A 6 50.85 -71.92 29.10
N ALA A 7 52.06 -72.18 28.63
CA ALA A 7 53.21 -72.46 29.49
C ALA A 7 53.69 -71.19 30.21
N LEU A 8 53.71 -70.05 29.51
CA LEU A 8 54.09 -68.76 30.10
C LEU A 8 53.10 -68.31 31.18
N GLY A 9 51.79 -68.46 30.95
CA GLY A 9 50.76 -68.14 31.95
C GLY A 9 50.92 -68.94 33.26
N ARG A 10 51.19 -70.25 33.16
CA ARG A 10 51.43 -71.10 34.36
C ARG A 10 52.74 -70.80 35.09
N SER A 11 53.72 -70.22 34.41
CA SER A 11 55.00 -69.83 35.03
C SER A 11 54.92 -68.53 35.84
N LEU A 12 53.89 -67.71 35.57
CA LEU A 12 53.63 -66.45 36.28
C LEU A 12 52.80 -66.66 37.56
N ASP A 13 51.89 -67.64 37.56
CA ASP A 13 51.04 -67.95 38.72
C ASP A 13 51.76 -68.67 39.88
N ALA A 14 52.96 -69.21 39.65
CA ALA A 14 53.65 -70.07 40.62
C ALA A 14 54.71 -69.35 41.49
N ARG A 15 54.87 -68.02 41.42
CA ARG A 15 55.97 -67.32 42.11
C ARG A 15 55.64 -66.45 43.31
N ASP A 16 54.37 -66.19 43.64
CA ASP A 16 54.02 -65.34 44.79
C ASP A 16 53.04 -66.03 45.77
N ALA A 17 53.36 -67.26 46.15
CA ALA A 17 52.73 -67.93 47.29
C ALA A 17 53.76 -68.17 48.41
N ALA A 18 54.20 -67.09 49.06
CA ALA A 18 54.89 -67.16 50.35
C ALA A 18 54.79 -65.83 51.12
N ASP A 19 54.19 -65.91 52.30
CA ASP A 19 54.33 -65.02 53.46
C ASP A 19 54.16 -63.50 53.31
N GLY A 20 53.07 -62.99 53.90
CA GLY A 20 53.11 -61.77 54.72
C GLY A 20 53.39 -60.44 54.02
N ALA A 21 53.27 -60.36 52.70
CA ALA A 21 53.32 -59.11 51.95
C ALA A 21 51.92 -58.82 51.41
N GLU A 22 51.39 -57.62 51.70
CA GLU A 22 50.21 -57.08 51.02
C GLU A 22 50.31 -57.40 49.54
N THR A 23 49.27 -58.05 49.01
CA THR A 23 49.24 -58.43 47.60
C THR A 23 49.46 -57.18 46.75
N MET A 24 50.11 -57.28 45.59
CA MET A 24 50.27 -56.13 44.68
C MET A 24 48.92 -55.44 44.39
N VAL A 25 47.82 -56.19 44.49
CA VAL A 25 46.44 -55.70 44.42
C VAL A 25 46.10 -54.77 45.60
N GLU A 26 46.42 -55.14 46.84
CA GLU A 26 46.22 -54.30 48.02
C GLU A 26 47.10 -53.06 48.00
N ARG A 27 48.35 -53.15 47.50
CA ARG A 27 49.23 -52.00 47.36
C ARG A 27 48.74 -51.03 46.28
N VAL A 28 48.22 -51.54 45.17
CA VAL A 28 47.61 -50.72 44.10
C VAL A 28 46.30 -50.09 44.59
N LEU A 29 45.46 -50.83 45.31
CA LEU A 29 44.22 -50.29 45.90
C LEU A 29 44.53 -49.23 46.97
N GLY A 30 45.53 -49.46 47.81
CA GLY A 30 46.03 -48.50 48.79
C GLY A 30 46.56 -47.23 48.14
N GLN A 31 47.31 -47.35 47.03
CA GLN A 31 47.81 -46.22 46.26
C GLN A 31 46.66 -45.42 45.62
N ILE A 32 45.65 -46.09 45.06
CA ILE A 32 44.47 -45.44 44.45
C ILE A 32 43.64 -44.69 45.51
N LEU A 33 43.52 -45.25 46.72
CA LEU A 33 42.85 -44.61 47.85
C LEU A 33 43.66 -43.44 48.44
N ALA A 34 44.98 -43.58 48.53
CA ALA A 34 45.88 -42.57 49.08
C ALA A 34 46.09 -41.38 48.14
N GLU A 35 46.08 -41.61 46.82
CA GLU A 35 46.33 -40.54 45.85
C GLU A 35 45.15 -39.60 45.62
N GLN A 36 43.96 -39.85 46.19
CA GLN A 36 42.73 -39.03 46.02
C GLN A 36 42.72 -38.27 44.70
N MET A 37 42.96 -38.98 43.60
CA MET A 37 42.95 -38.38 42.27
C MET A 37 41.52 -37.91 42.06
N PRO A 38 41.26 -36.60 41.92
CA PRO A 38 39.91 -36.13 41.71
C PRO A 38 39.48 -36.74 40.39
N VAL A 39 38.60 -37.74 40.47
CA VAL A 39 37.88 -38.24 39.30
C VAL A 39 37.26 -37.01 38.68
N PRO A 40 37.55 -36.64 37.43
CA PRO A 40 36.82 -35.59 36.77
C PRO A 40 35.40 -36.14 36.61
N VAL A 41 34.57 -35.92 37.63
CA VAL A 41 33.13 -35.95 37.48
C VAL A 41 32.89 -35.00 36.34
N ALA A 42 32.48 -35.53 35.18
CA ALA A 42 32.05 -34.71 34.08
C ALA A 42 30.91 -33.85 34.64
N GLU A 43 31.24 -32.61 35.03
CA GLU A 43 30.24 -31.66 35.47
C GLU A 43 29.21 -31.63 34.32
N PRO A 44 27.94 -31.99 34.57
CA PRO A 44 26.94 -31.91 33.52
C PRO A 44 26.99 -30.46 33.03
N PRO A 45 27.13 -30.22 31.71
CA PRO A 45 27.44 -28.90 31.19
C PRO A 45 26.48 -27.91 31.80
N ARG A 46 27.02 -27.03 32.66
CA ARG A 46 26.28 -26.14 33.56
C ARG A 46 25.08 -25.60 32.78
N ALA A 47 23.88 -25.63 33.35
CA ALA A 47 22.65 -25.21 32.66
C ALA A 47 22.83 -23.90 31.86
N ALA A 48 23.69 -22.99 32.34
CA ALA A 48 24.16 -21.80 31.64
C ALA A 48 24.79 -22.03 30.24
N GLN A 49 25.62 -23.06 30.01
CA GLN A 49 26.18 -23.40 28.69
C GLN A 49 25.12 -23.95 27.74
N ARG A 50 24.20 -24.81 28.22
CA ARG A 50 23.06 -25.28 27.44
C ARG A 50 22.12 -24.12 27.07
N LEU A 51 21.83 -23.22 28.01
CA LEU A 51 21.05 -22.00 27.76
C LEU A 51 21.74 -21.05 26.77
N ARG A 52 23.07 -20.90 26.82
CA ARG A 52 23.82 -20.11 25.82
C ARG A 52 23.79 -20.76 24.43
N ALA A 53 23.88 -22.08 24.33
CA ALA A 53 23.75 -22.81 23.07
C ALA A 53 22.35 -22.63 22.46
N VAL A 54 21.30 -22.82 23.27
CA VAL A 54 19.90 -22.61 22.86
C VAL A 54 19.64 -21.16 22.47
N ARG A 55 20.16 -20.18 23.23
CA ARG A 55 20.04 -18.75 22.89
C ARG A 55 20.78 -18.38 21.60
N ARG A 56 21.95 -18.98 21.33
CA ARG A 56 22.68 -18.79 20.06
C ARG A 56 21.90 -19.39 18.90
N TRP A 57 21.39 -20.60 19.05
CA TRP A 57 20.57 -21.27 18.04
C TRP A 57 19.27 -20.51 17.76
N ALA A 58 18.56 -20.05 18.81
CA ALA A 58 17.37 -19.22 18.67
C ALA A 58 17.67 -17.87 18.00
N ARG A 59 18.82 -17.24 18.28
CA ARG A 59 19.26 -16.02 17.59
C ARG A 59 19.58 -16.25 16.12
N VAL A 60 20.26 -17.35 15.77
CA VAL A 60 20.53 -17.72 14.37
C VAL A 60 19.23 -18.00 13.65
N ARG A 61 18.32 -18.80 14.24
CA ARG A 61 17.02 -19.11 13.66
C ARG A 61 16.14 -17.86 13.50
N ARG A 62 16.15 -16.94 14.47
CA ARG A 62 15.49 -15.63 14.34
C ARG A 62 16.10 -14.82 13.20
N ARG A 63 17.43 -14.74 13.10
CA ARG A 63 18.09 -14.03 11.99
C ARG A 63 17.76 -14.63 10.63
N SER A 64 17.72 -15.95 10.51
CA SER A 64 17.32 -16.64 9.29
C SER A 64 15.84 -16.40 8.96
N LEU A 65 14.95 -16.42 9.96
CA LEU A 65 13.54 -16.07 9.79
C LEU A 65 13.37 -14.61 9.35
N THR A 66 14.09 -13.68 9.98
CA THR A 66 14.07 -12.26 9.59
C THR A 66 14.64 -12.08 8.18
N ALA A 67 15.75 -12.73 7.84
CA ALA A 67 16.32 -12.67 6.50
C ALA A 67 15.40 -13.29 5.43
N ALA A 68 14.75 -14.41 5.74
CA ALA A 68 13.77 -15.03 4.85
C ALA A 68 12.53 -14.16 4.70
N LEU A 69 12.04 -13.53 5.78
CA LEU A 69 10.93 -12.58 5.74
C LEU A 69 11.30 -11.33 4.95
N CYS A 70 12.49 -10.75 5.17
CA CYS A 70 12.98 -9.60 4.41
C CYS A 70 13.21 -9.96 2.94
N GLY A 71 13.72 -11.15 2.65
CA GLY A 71 13.86 -11.66 1.29
C GLY A 71 12.50 -11.84 0.61
N LEU A 72 11.53 -12.44 1.32
CA LEU A 72 10.16 -12.60 0.85
C LEU A 72 9.49 -11.25 0.61
N LEU A 73 9.63 -10.29 1.52
CA LEU A 73 9.13 -8.92 1.36
C LEU A 73 9.80 -8.21 0.18
N THR A 74 11.12 -8.38 0.00
CA THR A 74 11.85 -7.82 -1.15
C THR A 74 11.36 -8.42 -2.46
N VAL A 75 11.12 -9.74 -2.52
CA VAL A 75 10.57 -10.42 -3.69
C VAL A 75 9.12 -9.99 -3.95
N LEU A 76 8.28 -9.87 -2.92
CA LEU A 76 6.92 -9.33 -3.02
C LEU A 76 6.92 -7.90 -3.59
N VAL A 77 7.85 -7.04 -3.18
CA VAL A 77 7.99 -5.67 -3.71
C VAL A 77 8.51 -5.66 -5.16
N LEU A 78 9.39 -6.58 -5.52
CA LEU A 78 10.00 -6.68 -6.85
C LEU A 78 9.16 -7.49 -7.86
N THR A 79 8.13 -8.21 -7.42
CA THR A 79 7.25 -9.00 -8.30
C THR A 79 6.10 -8.12 -8.83
N PRO A 80 5.95 -8.00 -10.17
CA PRO A 80 4.94 -7.12 -10.79
C PRO A 80 3.48 -7.29 -10.32
N PRO A 81 2.95 -8.50 -10.05
CA PRO A 81 1.54 -8.69 -9.68
C PRO A 81 1.19 -8.15 -8.29
N VAL A 82 2.13 -8.15 -7.35
CA VAL A 82 1.89 -7.76 -5.94
C VAL A 82 1.98 -6.24 -5.80
N ARG A 83 2.78 -5.58 -6.65
CA ARG A 83 2.72 -4.13 -6.84
C ARG A 83 1.33 -3.67 -7.30
N ALA A 84 0.67 -4.41 -8.20
CA ALA A 84 -0.68 -4.05 -8.63
C ALA A 84 -1.65 -4.05 -7.43
N ALA A 85 -1.67 -5.13 -6.63
CA ALA A 85 -2.58 -5.29 -5.50
C ALA A 85 -2.40 -4.29 -4.33
N VAL A 86 -1.21 -3.68 -4.17
CA VAL A 86 -0.96 -2.67 -3.11
C VAL A 86 -1.16 -1.24 -3.62
N PHE A 87 -1.14 -1.02 -4.94
CA PHE A 87 -1.42 0.28 -5.55
C PHE A 87 -2.89 0.46 -5.99
N ASP A 88 -3.78 -0.50 -5.66
CA ASP A 88 -5.19 -0.55 -6.08
C ASP A 88 -6.15 0.42 -5.37
N TRP A 89 -5.66 1.56 -4.92
CA TRP A 89 -6.56 2.63 -4.54
C TRP A 89 -6.05 3.95 -5.05
N PHE A 90 -6.99 4.87 -5.18
CA PHE A 90 -6.75 6.29 -5.37
C PHE A 90 -6.56 6.72 -6.82
N GLY A 91 -7.68 6.74 -7.52
CA GLY A 91 -8.00 8.01 -8.15
C GLY A 91 -9.45 8.36 -7.92
N PHE A 92 -9.79 9.57 -8.35
CA PHE A 92 -10.94 10.36 -7.92
C PHE A 92 -12.22 9.53 -7.69
N ALA A 93 -12.50 9.24 -6.41
CA ALA A 93 -13.63 8.43 -5.94
C ALA A 93 -13.82 7.04 -6.58
N GLY A 94 -12.70 6.38 -6.94
CA GLY A 94 -12.65 4.99 -7.40
C GLY A 94 -12.04 4.77 -8.79
N VAL A 95 -11.49 5.82 -9.42
CA VAL A 95 -10.94 5.79 -10.79
C VAL A 95 -9.50 6.29 -10.81
N GLU A 96 -8.52 5.41 -11.10
CA GLU A 96 -7.06 5.67 -11.05
C GLU A 96 -6.59 6.82 -11.98
N VAL A 97 -5.82 7.77 -11.46
CA VAL A 97 -5.13 8.79 -12.27
C VAL A 97 -3.65 8.41 -12.38
N ARG A 98 -3.22 7.89 -13.53
CA ARG A 98 -1.83 7.51 -13.78
C ARG A 98 -1.16 8.48 -14.72
N TYR A 99 -0.03 9.06 -14.33
CA TYR A 99 0.78 9.86 -15.25
C TYR A 99 1.67 8.97 -16.14
N ASP A 100 1.53 9.05 -17.47
CA ASP A 100 2.47 8.49 -18.44
C ASP A 100 3.30 9.62 -19.10
N PRO A 101 4.63 9.66 -18.92
CA PRO A 101 5.51 10.69 -19.49
C PRO A 101 5.64 10.64 -21.01
N SER A 102 5.19 9.56 -21.65
CA SER A 102 5.13 9.40 -23.11
C SER A 102 3.77 9.75 -23.69
N ALA A 103 2.78 10.08 -22.85
CA ALA A 103 1.51 10.64 -23.29
C ALA A 103 1.76 12.03 -23.85
N VAL A 104 2.15 12.07 -25.12
CA VAL A 104 2.01 13.26 -25.94
C VAL A 104 0.50 13.52 -26.01
N PRO A 105 0.01 14.74 -25.72
CA PRO A 105 -1.37 15.10 -25.99
C PRO A 105 -1.66 14.67 -27.42
N SER A 106 -2.51 13.67 -27.57
CA SER A 106 -2.98 13.29 -28.90
C SER A 106 -3.60 14.56 -29.48
N PRO A 107 -3.38 14.90 -30.77
CA PRO A 107 -3.98 16.09 -31.40
C PRO A 107 -5.51 16.16 -31.40
N GLY A 108 -6.21 15.31 -30.64
CA GLY A 108 -7.64 15.33 -30.36
C GLY A 108 -7.97 15.03 -28.89
N ALA A 109 -7.09 15.36 -27.93
CA ALA A 109 -7.39 15.33 -26.49
C ALA A 109 -8.38 16.46 -26.14
N GLU A 110 -9.59 16.36 -26.67
CA GLU A 110 -10.71 17.23 -26.34
C GLU A 110 -11.39 16.73 -25.06
N VAL A 111 -11.90 17.68 -24.28
CA VAL A 111 -12.71 17.34 -23.11
C VAL A 111 -14.00 16.68 -23.60
N PRO A 112 -14.30 15.44 -23.18
CA PRO A 112 -15.50 14.76 -23.64
C PRO A 112 -16.74 15.50 -23.17
N GLY A 113 -17.70 15.69 -24.08
CA GLY A 113 -19.02 16.18 -23.71
C GLY A 113 -19.76 15.20 -22.78
N CYS A 114 -20.86 15.66 -22.20
CA CYS A 114 -21.66 14.88 -21.26
C CYS A 114 -22.59 13.87 -21.98
N GLY A 115 -22.70 13.92 -23.31
CA GLY A 115 -23.56 13.02 -24.07
C GLY A 115 -25.05 13.37 -23.90
N ARG A 116 -25.89 12.36 -23.60
CA ARG A 116 -27.34 12.55 -23.50
C ARG A 116 -27.71 13.28 -22.21
N SER A 117 -28.23 14.49 -22.37
CA SER A 117 -28.62 15.35 -21.25
C SER A 117 -29.90 14.89 -20.53
N VAL A 118 -29.92 15.06 -19.21
CA VAL A 118 -31.08 14.99 -18.30
C VAL A 118 -31.21 16.31 -17.53
N SER A 119 -32.33 16.55 -16.85
CA SER A 119 -32.45 17.72 -15.98
C SER A 119 -31.66 17.54 -14.67
N LEU A 120 -31.27 18.64 -14.02
CA LEU A 120 -30.61 18.61 -12.70
C LEU A 120 -31.40 17.80 -11.66
N ALA A 121 -32.72 18.02 -11.58
CA ALA A 121 -33.59 17.26 -10.67
C ALA A 121 -33.67 15.76 -11.02
N GLN A 122 -33.53 15.39 -12.30
CA GLN A 122 -33.46 13.98 -12.69
C GLN A 122 -32.08 13.39 -12.38
N ALA A 123 -31.02 14.17 -12.51
CA ALA A 123 -29.68 13.76 -12.13
C ALA A 123 -29.59 13.50 -10.63
N GLU A 124 -30.11 14.42 -9.80
CA GLU A 124 -30.23 14.28 -8.36
C GLU A 124 -30.93 12.97 -7.95
N ARG A 125 -32.13 12.73 -8.48
CA ARG A 125 -32.90 11.50 -8.18
C ARG A 125 -32.17 10.21 -8.55
N ARG A 126 -31.31 10.24 -9.57
CA ARG A 126 -30.54 9.08 -10.02
C ARG A 126 -29.29 8.87 -9.19
N ALA A 127 -28.53 9.95 -8.97
CA ALA A 127 -27.25 9.91 -8.29
C ALA A 127 -27.38 9.84 -6.76
N GLY A 128 -28.52 10.26 -6.22
CA GLY A 128 -28.82 10.23 -4.79
C GLY A 128 -28.24 11.41 -4.00
N PHE A 129 -27.71 12.43 -4.68
CA PHE A 129 -27.20 13.67 -4.07
C PHE A 129 -27.47 14.88 -4.97
N GLU A 130 -27.51 16.06 -4.38
CA GLU A 130 -27.81 17.31 -5.08
C GLU A 130 -26.62 17.78 -5.95
N PRO A 131 -26.82 18.11 -7.24
CA PRO A 131 -25.77 18.60 -8.12
C PRO A 131 -25.13 19.90 -7.61
N LEU A 132 -23.82 20.01 -7.78
CA LEU A 132 -23.03 21.18 -7.42
C LEU A 132 -22.72 22.05 -8.66
N VAL A 133 -23.40 23.19 -8.76
CA VAL A 133 -23.29 24.06 -9.94
C VAL A 133 -22.40 25.27 -9.62
N PRO A 134 -21.29 25.50 -10.35
CA PRO A 134 -20.51 26.73 -10.23
C PRO A 134 -21.26 27.94 -10.76
N LYS A 135 -21.50 28.96 -9.92
CA LYS A 135 -22.10 30.23 -10.35
C LYS A 135 -21.37 30.88 -11.53
N GLU A 136 -20.04 30.78 -11.53
CA GLU A 136 -19.16 31.36 -12.56
C GLU A 136 -19.38 30.80 -13.97
N LEU A 137 -20.03 29.63 -14.07
CA LEU A 137 -20.38 29.00 -15.35
C LEU A 137 -21.89 29.08 -15.65
N GLY A 138 -22.72 29.38 -14.65
CA GLY A 138 -24.17 29.42 -14.79
C GLY A 138 -24.77 28.03 -15.06
N VAL A 139 -25.93 27.99 -15.72
CA VAL A 139 -26.66 26.76 -15.99
C VAL A 139 -25.89 25.88 -16.99
N PRO A 140 -25.67 24.58 -16.71
CA PRO A 140 -24.99 23.69 -17.65
C PRO A 140 -25.80 23.45 -18.92
N ASP A 141 -25.09 23.35 -20.05
CA ASP A 141 -25.68 22.99 -21.35
C ASP A 141 -26.16 21.53 -21.37
N ALA A 142 -25.46 20.66 -20.64
CA ALA A 142 -25.82 19.25 -20.51
C ALA A 142 -25.46 18.70 -19.14
N VAL A 143 -26.32 17.82 -18.62
CA VAL A 143 -26.09 17.05 -17.39
C VAL A 143 -26.26 15.58 -17.71
N ALA A 144 -25.33 14.75 -17.28
CA ALA A 144 -25.41 13.30 -17.44
C ALA A 144 -25.12 12.59 -16.12
N VAL A 145 -25.73 11.42 -15.96
CA VAL A 145 -25.43 10.50 -14.86
C VAL A 145 -25.03 9.17 -15.47
N THR A 146 -23.84 8.70 -15.09
CA THR A 146 -23.30 7.41 -15.51
C THR A 146 -23.29 6.48 -14.31
N ASP A 147 -23.84 5.28 -14.48
CA ASP A 147 -23.81 4.24 -13.47
C ASP A 147 -22.36 3.75 -13.30
N GLU A 148 -21.88 3.73 -12.06
CA GLU A 148 -20.59 3.18 -11.69
C GLU A 148 -20.77 1.90 -10.84
N PRO A 149 -19.75 1.02 -10.77
CA PRO A 149 -19.85 -0.22 -10.02
C PRO A 149 -20.26 -0.02 -8.55
N ARG A 150 -20.93 -1.03 -7.99
CA ARG A 150 -21.40 -1.06 -6.59
C ARG A 150 -22.45 0.04 -6.28
N GLY A 151 -23.27 0.40 -7.26
CA GLY A 151 -24.35 1.38 -7.08
C GLY A 151 -23.85 2.81 -6.84
N ARG A 152 -22.65 3.12 -7.34
CA ARG A 152 -22.12 4.48 -7.36
C ARG A 152 -22.56 5.18 -8.63
N PHE A 153 -22.45 6.50 -8.65
CA PHE A 153 -22.82 7.30 -9.80
C PHE A 153 -21.79 8.40 -10.04
N LEU A 154 -21.46 8.60 -11.31
CA LEU A 154 -20.73 9.77 -11.78
C LEU A 154 -21.74 10.75 -12.37
N MET A 155 -21.81 11.96 -11.79
CA MET A 155 -22.55 13.06 -12.39
C MET A 155 -21.59 13.94 -13.18
N SER A 156 -21.96 14.30 -14.40
CA SER A 156 -21.16 15.16 -15.28
C SER A 156 -21.98 16.35 -15.74
N LEU A 157 -21.49 17.56 -15.48
CA LEU A 157 -22.05 18.82 -15.94
C LEU A 157 -21.12 19.42 -17.00
N CYS A 158 -21.69 19.86 -18.12
CA CYS A 158 -20.92 20.39 -19.25
C CYS A 158 -21.42 21.76 -19.67
N TRP A 159 -20.45 22.62 -20.00
CA TRP A 159 -20.66 23.95 -20.58
C TRP A 159 -19.83 24.10 -21.86
N ARG A 160 -20.22 25.06 -22.71
CA ARG A 160 -19.49 25.47 -23.90
C ARG A 160 -19.03 26.92 -23.73
N GLU A 161 -17.72 27.11 -23.73
CA GLU A 161 -17.08 28.44 -23.66
C GLU A 161 -16.06 28.53 -24.81
N ASP A 162 -16.16 29.56 -25.66
CA ASP A 162 -15.30 29.75 -26.84
C ASP A 162 -15.16 28.52 -27.75
N GLY A 163 -16.24 27.77 -27.94
CA GLY A 163 -16.21 26.55 -28.76
C GLY A 163 -15.44 25.38 -28.13
N ARG A 164 -15.07 25.47 -26.84
CA ARG A 164 -14.46 24.39 -26.06
C ARG A 164 -15.42 23.90 -24.98
N THR A 165 -15.26 22.64 -24.61
CA THR A 165 -16.07 22.01 -23.55
C THR A 165 -15.39 22.23 -22.21
N ILE A 166 -16.13 22.77 -21.24
CA ILE A 166 -15.78 22.72 -19.83
C ILE A 166 -16.62 21.61 -19.22
N ARG A 167 -15.98 20.70 -18.47
CA ARG A 167 -16.65 19.57 -17.83
C ARG A 167 -16.32 19.54 -16.34
N LEU A 168 -17.36 19.45 -15.52
CA LEU A 168 -17.29 19.20 -14.09
C LEU A 168 -17.85 17.81 -13.80
N ASP A 169 -17.03 16.97 -13.19
CA ASP A 169 -17.42 15.64 -12.74
C ASP A 169 -17.54 15.61 -11.22
N GLU A 170 -18.65 15.07 -10.73
CA GLU A 170 -19.00 15.00 -9.30
C GLU A 170 -19.23 13.55 -8.86
N ARG A 171 -18.72 13.21 -7.68
CA ARG A 171 -18.92 11.90 -7.05
C ARG A 171 -19.15 12.07 -5.55
N LEU A 172 -20.19 11.41 -5.03
CA LEU A 172 -20.46 11.35 -3.60
C LEU A 172 -19.46 10.44 -2.88
N ALA A 173 -18.26 10.97 -2.66
CA ALA A 173 -17.16 10.37 -1.94
C ALA A 173 -16.09 11.42 -1.66
N SER A 174 -15.26 11.17 -0.64
CA SER A 174 -14.10 12.03 -0.38
C SER A 174 -12.99 11.79 -1.40
N LEU A 175 -12.30 12.86 -1.79
CA LEU A 175 -11.06 12.75 -2.55
C LEU A 175 -9.96 12.18 -1.64
N ASP A 176 -9.42 11.01 -1.97
CA ASP A 176 -8.12 10.66 -1.41
C ASP A 176 -7.07 11.57 -2.03
N VAL A 177 -6.31 12.28 -1.20
CA VAL A 177 -5.20 13.14 -1.62
C VAL A 177 -3.85 12.42 -1.53
N GLY A 178 -3.83 11.19 -0.98
CA GLY A 178 -2.64 10.35 -0.85
C GLY A 178 -1.99 10.04 -2.20
N PHE A 179 -2.79 9.81 -3.26
CA PHE A 179 -2.29 9.56 -4.62
C PHE A 179 -1.36 10.65 -5.17
N ALA A 180 -1.50 11.90 -4.71
CA ALA A 180 -0.64 13.00 -5.13
C ALA A 180 0.84 12.77 -4.76
N LYS A 181 1.14 11.81 -3.87
CA LYS A 181 2.50 11.39 -3.52
C LYS A 181 3.09 10.34 -4.46
N SER A 182 2.25 9.62 -5.20
CA SER A 182 2.69 8.57 -6.14
C SER A 182 2.78 9.06 -7.59
N VAL A 183 2.19 10.23 -7.90
CA VAL A 183 2.33 10.83 -9.23
C VAL A 183 3.76 11.35 -9.44
N ARG A 184 4.30 11.09 -10.63
CA ARG A 184 5.68 11.49 -10.97
C ARG A 184 5.83 13.01 -11.10
N GLU A 185 4.77 13.67 -11.55
CA GLU A 185 4.66 15.12 -11.51
C GLU A 185 3.61 15.49 -10.46
N PRO A 186 4.02 16.11 -9.35
CA PRO A 186 3.10 16.46 -8.29
C PRO A 186 2.16 17.59 -8.75
N PRO A 187 0.88 17.56 -8.36
CA PRO A 187 0.02 18.71 -8.52
C PRO A 187 0.53 19.88 -7.67
N GLU A 188 0.12 21.09 -8.04
CA GLU A 188 0.19 22.22 -7.14
C GLU A 188 -0.92 22.09 -6.09
N TRP A 189 -0.54 22.17 -4.81
CA TRP A 189 -1.48 22.13 -3.68
C TRP A 189 -1.99 23.53 -3.42
N ILE A 190 -3.31 23.72 -3.50
CA ILE A 190 -3.94 25.04 -3.44
C ILE A 190 -4.98 25.04 -2.33
N SER A 191 -5.06 26.13 -1.56
CA SER A 191 -6.16 26.36 -0.63
C SER A 191 -7.34 27.03 -1.34
N LEU A 192 -8.53 26.44 -1.22
CA LEU A 192 -9.80 27.03 -1.62
C LEU A 192 -10.41 27.91 -0.52
N ALA A 193 -9.91 27.83 0.71
CA ALA A 193 -10.41 28.65 1.81
C ALA A 193 -10.15 30.14 1.53
N PRO A 194 -11.12 31.03 1.85
CA PRO A 194 -10.93 32.47 1.72
C PRO A 194 -9.84 33.00 2.66
N ASP A 195 -9.66 32.38 3.83
CA ASP A 195 -8.64 32.74 4.83
C ASP A 195 -7.65 31.59 5.07
N ALA A 196 -6.37 31.82 4.78
CA ALA A 196 -5.32 30.81 4.90
C ALA A 196 -5.07 30.32 6.35
N SER A 197 -5.57 31.03 7.37
CA SER A 197 -5.33 30.68 8.77
C SER A 197 -6.19 29.52 9.29
N ASN A 198 -7.29 29.18 8.61
CA ASN A 198 -8.24 28.14 9.04
C ASN A 198 -8.44 27.04 7.99
N SER A 199 -7.52 26.92 7.03
CA SER A 199 -7.59 25.91 5.96
C SER A 199 -7.50 24.50 6.55
N THR A 200 -8.51 23.68 6.28
CA THR A 200 -8.52 22.26 6.58
C THR A 200 -8.03 21.45 5.37
N ALA A 201 -7.69 20.18 5.57
CA ALA A 201 -7.43 19.26 4.45
C ALA A 201 -8.63 19.17 3.47
N ALA A 202 -9.84 19.49 3.95
CA ALA A 202 -11.07 19.55 3.17
C ALA A 202 -11.12 20.78 2.23
N ASP A 203 -10.33 21.83 2.50
CA ASP A 203 -10.24 23.03 1.66
C ASP A 203 -9.11 22.96 0.63
N THR A 204 -8.53 21.77 0.46
CA THR A 204 -7.38 21.55 -0.43
C THR A 204 -7.85 21.18 -1.83
N ALA A 205 -7.31 21.88 -2.82
CA ALA A 205 -7.40 21.53 -4.24
C ALA A 205 -6.05 21.11 -4.80
N LEU A 206 -6.08 20.21 -5.78
CA LEU A 206 -4.92 19.69 -6.50
C LEU A 206 -5.01 20.15 -7.95
N TRP A 207 -4.06 20.98 -8.36
CA TRP A 207 -3.98 21.49 -9.72
C TRP A 207 -2.91 20.77 -10.54
N PHE A 208 -3.34 20.14 -11.62
CA PHE A 208 -2.48 19.50 -12.62
C PHE A 208 -2.38 20.43 -13.82
N ALA A 209 -1.29 21.19 -13.91
CA ALA A 209 -1.11 22.19 -14.97
C ALA A 209 -0.79 21.56 -16.35
N ARG A 210 -0.13 20.40 -16.36
CA ARG A 210 0.28 19.72 -17.59
C ARG A 210 -0.70 18.61 -17.96
N PRO A 211 -0.80 18.29 -19.26
CA PRO A 211 -1.55 17.13 -19.70
C PRO A 211 -1.07 15.86 -19.00
N HIS A 212 -2.02 15.01 -18.61
CA HIS A 212 -1.78 13.77 -17.89
C HIS A 212 -2.75 12.70 -18.35
N LEU A 213 -2.39 11.45 -18.15
CA LEU A 213 -3.24 10.33 -18.55
C LEU A 213 -4.28 10.06 -17.46
N LEU A 214 -5.54 9.91 -17.88
CA LEU A 214 -6.64 9.45 -17.04
C LEU A 214 -6.92 8.00 -17.41
N THR A 215 -7.01 7.13 -16.41
CA THR A 215 -7.24 5.71 -16.59
C THR A 215 -8.58 5.32 -15.96
N PHE A 216 -9.52 4.84 -16.77
CA PHE A 216 -10.82 4.36 -16.28
C PHE A 216 -10.81 2.84 -16.11
N TRP A 217 -11.23 2.38 -14.92
CA TRP A 217 -11.55 0.97 -14.66
C TRP A 217 -13.00 0.69 -15.10
N LEU A 218 -13.17 -0.22 -16.06
CA LEU A 218 -14.46 -0.74 -16.51
C LEU A 218 -14.74 -2.10 -15.84
N VAL A 219 -15.98 -2.56 -15.92
CA VAL A 219 -16.41 -3.87 -15.41
C VAL A 219 -17.26 -4.53 -16.48
N ASP A 220 -17.05 -5.82 -16.72
CA ASP A 220 -17.85 -6.57 -17.70
C ASP A 220 -19.16 -7.11 -17.10
N ALA A 221 -19.95 -7.82 -17.91
CA ALA A 221 -21.23 -8.39 -17.48
C ALA A 221 -21.11 -9.42 -16.33
N SER A 222 -19.90 -9.96 -16.09
CA SER A 222 -19.62 -10.92 -15.02
C SER A 222 -19.21 -10.26 -13.70
N GLY A 223 -19.04 -8.94 -13.69
CA GLY A 223 -18.54 -8.21 -12.53
C GLY A 223 -17.00 -8.20 -12.45
N GLU A 224 -16.30 -8.72 -13.46
CA GLU A 224 -14.83 -8.70 -13.51
C GLU A 224 -14.34 -7.30 -13.90
N HIS A 225 -13.43 -6.75 -13.09
CA HIS A 225 -12.78 -5.48 -13.38
C HIS A 225 -11.83 -5.65 -14.57
N PHE A 226 -12.00 -4.82 -15.60
CA PHE A 226 -11.03 -4.65 -16.68
C PHE A 226 -10.80 -3.16 -16.94
N THR A 227 -9.55 -2.76 -17.05
CA THR A 227 -9.16 -1.41 -17.52
C THR A 227 -8.80 -1.53 -18.99
N ARG A 228 -9.09 -0.57 -19.87
CA ARG A 228 -8.34 0.68 -19.92
C ARG A 228 -8.96 1.63 -20.95
N GLU A 229 -9.93 2.46 -20.58
CA GLU A 229 -10.06 3.71 -21.31
C GLU A 229 -8.97 4.63 -20.78
N GLU A 230 -7.99 4.89 -21.63
CA GLU A 230 -6.89 5.79 -21.35
C GLU A 230 -7.02 7.00 -22.23
N ARG A 231 -7.27 8.16 -21.61
CA ARG A 231 -7.32 9.42 -22.34
C ARG A 231 -6.41 10.43 -21.71
N THR A 232 -5.77 11.23 -22.54
CA THR A 232 -5.04 12.40 -22.06
C THR A 232 -6.07 13.46 -21.64
N ALA A 233 -6.00 13.91 -20.40
CA ALA A 233 -6.62 15.15 -19.96
C ALA A 233 -5.63 16.30 -20.06
N GLY A 234 -6.14 17.49 -20.34
CA GLY A 234 -5.39 18.73 -20.23
C GLY A 234 -5.26 19.21 -18.77
N PRO A 235 -5.10 20.53 -18.57
CA PRO A 235 -5.11 21.10 -17.23
C PRO A 235 -6.38 20.69 -16.45
N THR A 236 -6.20 20.21 -15.21
CA THR A 236 -7.28 19.64 -14.40
C THR A 236 -7.17 20.10 -12.95
N LEU A 237 -8.31 20.47 -12.36
CA LEU A 237 -8.43 20.78 -10.94
C LEU A 237 -9.23 19.67 -10.25
N LEU A 238 -8.73 19.13 -9.14
CA LEU A 238 -9.44 18.18 -8.28
C LEU A 238 -9.60 18.77 -6.88
N TRP A 239 -10.79 18.70 -6.30
CA TRP A 239 -11.03 19.13 -4.92
C TRP A 239 -12.19 18.35 -4.29
N THR A 240 -12.42 18.56 -2.99
CA THR A 240 -13.62 18.08 -2.30
C THR A 240 -14.46 19.29 -1.90
N HIS A 241 -15.77 19.20 -2.08
CA HIS A 241 -16.74 20.10 -1.48
C HIS A 241 -17.49 19.31 -0.40
N ASN A 242 -17.58 19.88 0.81
CA ASN A 242 -18.29 19.25 1.91
C ASN A 242 -19.64 19.95 2.10
N THR A 243 -20.70 19.16 2.11
CA THR A 243 -22.05 19.57 2.49
C THR A 243 -22.37 18.98 3.87
N GLU A 244 -23.55 19.27 4.43
CA GLU A 244 -23.95 18.81 5.77
C GLU A 244 -23.99 17.29 5.89
N GLY A 245 -22.85 16.67 6.22
CA GLY A 245 -22.69 15.23 6.42
C GLY A 245 -22.17 14.45 5.21
N GLU A 246 -21.93 15.11 4.08
CA GLU A 246 -21.47 14.46 2.85
C GLU A 246 -20.24 15.15 2.26
N SER A 247 -19.40 14.37 1.57
CA SER A 247 -18.27 14.86 0.80
C SER A 247 -18.49 14.53 -0.67
N VAL A 248 -18.42 15.55 -1.52
CA VAL A 248 -18.46 15.39 -2.97
C VAL A 248 -17.08 15.71 -3.52
N ALA A 249 -16.45 14.75 -4.18
CA ALA A 249 -15.24 15.00 -4.94
C ALA A 249 -15.63 15.68 -6.27
N LEU A 250 -14.90 16.74 -6.67
CA LEU A 250 -15.09 17.48 -7.92
C LEU A 250 -13.85 17.51 -8.82
N ARG A 251 -14.03 17.19 -10.11
CA ARG A 251 -12.99 17.25 -11.14
C ARG A 251 -13.40 18.21 -12.24
N LEU A 252 -12.60 19.24 -12.47
CA LEU A 252 -12.81 20.22 -13.54
C LEU A 252 -11.78 20.05 -14.66
N GLU A 253 -12.27 19.92 -15.89
CA GLU A 253 -11.48 19.86 -17.12
C GLU A 253 -11.94 20.95 -18.11
N GLY A 254 -11.05 21.35 -19.02
CA GLY A 254 -11.36 22.29 -20.12
C GLY A 254 -11.04 23.74 -19.82
N VAL A 255 -10.47 24.02 -18.65
CA VAL A 255 -10.09 25.38 -18.21
C VAL A 255 -8.56 25.46 -18.14
N ALA A 256 -7.95 26.23 -19.04
CA ALA A 256 -6.49 26.29 -19.15
C ALA A 256 -5.81 27.15 -18.06
N SER A 257 -6.48 28.19 -17.59
CA SER A 257 -5.97 29.08 -16.52
C SER A 257 -6.30 28.50 -15.16
N LYS A 258 -5.27 28.41 -14.30
CA LYS A 258 -5.42 28.05 -12.89
C LYS A 258 -6.35 29.03 -12.17
N GLU A 259 -6.17 30.32 -12.42
CA GLU A 259 -6.95 31.39 -11.79
C GLU A 259 -8.44 31.25 -12.11
N ARG A 260 -8.78 30.96 -13.38
CA ARG A 260 -10.16 30.70 -13.79
C ARG A 260 -10.69 29.42 -13.16
N ALA A 261 -9.90 28.34 -13.11
CA ALA A 261 -10.31 27.08 -12.49
C ALA A 261 -10.62 27.26 -10.99
N LEU A 262 -9.82 28.06 -10.28
CA LEU A 262 -10.06 28.39 -8.87
C LEU A 262 -11.28 29.29 -8.66
N ALA A 263 -11.52 30.25 -9.55
CA ALA A 263 -12.73 31.06 -9.50
C ALA A 263 -14.00 30.18 -9.63
N ILE A 264 -14.00 29.26 -10.59
CA ILE A 264 -15.07 28.28 -10.78
C ILE A 264 -15.25 27.43 -9.52
N ALA A 265 -14.17 26.82 -8.99
CA ALA A 265 -14.24 25.96 -7.82
C ALA A 265 -14.78 26.67 -6.56
N ARG A 266 -14.41 27.95 -6.35
CA ARG A 266 -14.90 28.76 -5.22
C ARG A 266 -16.36 29.20 -5.36
N SER A 267 -16.91 29.12 -6.57
CA SER A 267 -18.26 29.56 -6.89
C SER A 267 -19.32 28.45 -6.83
N VAL A 268 -18.90 27.22 -6.50
CA VAL A 268 -19.76 26.04 -6.40
C VAL A 268 -20.82 26.25 -5.32
N GLU A 269 -22.07 26.01 -5.69
CA GLU A 269 -23.22 25.97 -4.79
C GLU A 269 -24.17 24.82 -5.17
N ARG A 270 -25.14 24.54 -4.31
CA ARG A 270 -26.16 23.54 -4.62
C ARG A 270 -27.10 24.02 -5.73
N ALA A 271 -27.58 23.12 -6.58
CA ALA A 271 -28.48 23.47 -7.69
C ALA A 271 -29.76 24.21 -7.24
N SER A 272 -30.33 23.88 -6.09
CA SER A 272 -31.48 24.58 -5.50
C SER A 272 -31.17 26.02 -5.10
N GLU A 273 -29.95 26.29 -4.64
CA GLU A 273 -29.45 27.62 -4.29
C GLU A 273 -29.20 28.45 -5.55
N ALA A 274 -28.66 27.83 -6.60
CA ALA A 274 -28.45 28.45 -7.92
C ALA A 274 -29.77 28.83 -8.61
N ALA A 275 -30.82 28.01 -8.47
CA ALA A 275 -32.13 28.25 -9.09
C ALA A 275 -32.96 29.36 -8.40
N SER A 276 -32.58 29.77 -7.20
CA SER A 276 -33.33 30.74 -6.38
C SER A 276 -32.91 32.21 -6.59
N LYS A 277 -32.02 32.47 -7.56
CA LYS A 277 -31.52 33.81 -7.90
C LYS A 277 -31.75 34.12 -9.38
#